data_AF-W3XJC0-F1
#
_entry.id   AF-W3XJC0-F1
#
_cell.length_a   1.000
_cell.length_b   1.000
_cell.length_c   1.000
_cell.angle_alpha   90.00
_cell.angle_beta   90.00
_cell.angle_gamma   90.00
#
_symmetry.space_group_name_H-M   'P 1'
#
loop_
_entity.id
_entity.type
_entity.pdbx_description
1 polymer ?
#
loop_
_entity_poly.entity_id
_entity_poly.type
_entity_poly.pdbx_seq_one_letter_code
_entity_poly.pdbx_strand_id
1 'polypeptide(L)'
;MTTQADAQDPLAGLGEINWSNLEHAYGSAEDIPPLVRKLKSSDKEDITSAYGVLYTSIFHQGSRYSASSAVVPFLYRLAICPETLCRENIVRLLTRLAIGEPTHHWLRGIDVKGWREDVATFQATGWCEEEKTRRLEWINEGADEDDRKRRKLRSILFPSPEEIVKSSVAELGVYDAVKDGLQHIIDLLNDDSVAIRQEAAYALAWFPEELERIHPALFNLIDSETNPVVQATGLIALGQLQTRSEGGIDDTPVVRCLNSVFAQGRGSGLSRWASAIALIMLHVSQPEHVNEVLRKLKENDYLQEYEPWNLEDVNFEFADPDLASLATMSLRNLTRANSQGSEMVIIEIIPASRGETTLVLAEIGLKLVFETPASEPLTPEGLIHDQRELIRALTKVDSFNWSFANFLSILSGWALPTSLQKLKALVGEE
;
A
#
# COMPACT_ATOMS: atom_id res chain seq x y z
N MET A 1 -29.45 -30.28 28.69
CA MET A 1 -29.42 -28.94 29.30
C MET A 1 -28.09 -28.35 28.94
N THR A 2 -28.02 -27.72 27.78
CA THR A 2 -26.84 -27.09 27.21
C THR A 2 -26.79 -25.69 27.77
N THR A 3 -25.83 -25.40 28.63
CA THR A 3 -25.67 -24.06 29.22
C THR A 3 -25.23 -23.08 28.14
N GLN A 4 -25.65 -21.82 28.28
CA GLN A 4 -25.34 -20.65 27.44
C GLN A 4 -23.83 -20.39 27.20
N ALA A 5 -22.93 -21.25 27.69
CA ALA A 5 -21.48 -21.18 27.55
C ALA A 5 -20.95 -21.90 26.29
N ASP A 6 -21.73 -22.79 25.66
CA ASP A 6 -21.36 -23.44 24.38
C ASP A 6 -21.55 -22.50 23.17
N ALA A 7 -22.24 -21.37 23.35
CA ALA A 7 -22.10 -20.18 22.53
C ALA A 7 -21.15 -19.24 23.29
N GLN A 8 -19.91 -18.94 22.91
CA GLN A 8 -19.21 -19.05 21.64
C GLN A 8 -17.73 -19.30 21.98
N ASP A 9 -17.22 -20.54 21.98
CA ASP A 9 -15.76 -20.70 21.93
C ASP A 9 -15.28 -20.12 20.59
N PRO A 10 -14.42 -19.08 20.57
CA PRO A 10 -13.91 -18.52 19.32
C PRO A 10 -13.15 -19.56 18.48
N LEU A 11 -12.75 -20.69 19.08
CA LEU A 11 -12.03 -21.79 18.44
C LEU A 11 -12.89 -23.01 18.11
N ALA A 12 -14.22 -22.91 18.22
CA ALA A 12 -15.13 -23.98 17.81
C ALA A 12 -14.88 -24.39 16.33
N GLY A 13 -14.75 -25.69 16.08
CA GLY A 13 -14.43 -26.26 14.76
C GLY A 13 -12.95 -26.30 14.39
N LEU A 14 -12.03 -25.76 15.20
CA LEU A 14 -10.59 -25.68 14.86
C LEU A 14 -9.97 -27.07 14.68
N GLY A 15 -10.40 -28.05 15.47
CA GLY A 15 -9.91 -29.44 15.38
C GLY A 15 -10.56 -30.29 14.28
N GLU A 16 -11.59 -29.78 13.61
CA GLU A 16 -12.33 -30.51 12.58
C GLU A 16 -11.70 -30.36 11.19
N ILE A 17 -10.87 -29.33 11.01
CA ILE A 17 -10.12 -29.10 9.77
C ILE A 17 -8.97 -30.10 9.68
N ASN A 18 -8.81 -30.72 8.51
CA ASN A 18 -7.67 -31.61 8.25
C ASN A 18 -6.40 -30.81 7.92
N TRP A 19 -5.76 -30.26 8.96
CA TRP A 19 -4.58 -29.39 8.85
C TRP A 19 -3.37 -30.04 8.17
N SER A 20 -3.26 -31.37 8.20
CA SER A 20 -2.16 -32.11 7.55
C SER A 20 -2.21 -32.02 6.02
N ASN A 21 -3.39 -31.79 5.44
CA ASN A 21 -3.59 -31.56 4.02
C ASN A 21 -3.41 -30.09 3.62
N LEU A 22 -3.20 -29.20 4.58
CA LEU A 22 -2.95 -27.79 4.35
C LEU A 22 -1.46 -27.51 4.52
N GLU A 23 -1.02 -26.44 3.87
CA GLU A 23 0.37 -26.01 3.90
C GLU A 23 0.45 -24.53 4.29
N HIS A 24 1.60 -24.18 4.86
CA HIS A 24 2.03 -22.85 5.25
C HIS A 24 3.48 -22.63 4.75
N ALA A 25 4.13 -21.53 5.09
CA ALA A 25 5.48 -21.17 4.60
C ALA A 25 6.56 -22.25 4.79
N TYR A 26 6.46 -23.04 5.87
CA TYR A 26 7.46 -24.03 6.26
C TYR A 26 7.03 -25.48 6.04
N GLY A 27 5.98 -25.74 5.24
CA GLY A 27 5.46 -27.08 4.99
C GLY A 27 4.05 -27.31 5.55
N SER A 28 3.80 -28.48 6.15
CA SER A 28 2.49 -28.90 6.65
C SER A 28 1.98 -27.99 7.79
N ALA A 29 0.67 -27.78 7.85
CA ALA A 29 0.03 -26.85 8.81
C ALA A 29 -0.49 -27.51 10.10
N GLU A 30 -0.06 -28.74 10.43
CA GLU A 30 -0.48 -29.46 11.66
C GLU A 30 -0.16 -28.70 12.96
N ASP A 31 0.81 -27.79 12.91
CA ASP A 31 1.27 -26.95 14.02
C ASP A 31 0.47 -25.65 14.20
N ILE A 32 -0.41 -25.29 13.25
CA ILE A 32 -1.25 -24.09 13.32
C ILE A 32 -2.25 -24.12 14.48
N PRO A 33 -3.03 -25.21 14.73
CA PRO A 33 -4.04 -25.19 15.78
C PRO A 33 -3.48 -24.94 17.19
N PRO A 34 -2.34 -25.52 17.61
CA PRO A 34 -1.68 -25.15 18.86
C PRO A 34 -1.37 -23.65 18.96
N LEU A 35 -0.86 -23.02 17.88
CA LEU A 35 -0.53 -21.60 17.86
C LEU A 35 -1.78 -20.72 18.03
N VAL A 36 -2.86 -21.03 17.30
CA VAL A 36 -4.14 -20.30 17.39
C VAL A 36 -4.75 -20.40 18.79
N ARG A 37 -4.65 -21.57 19.44
CA ARG A 37 -5.11 -21.75 20.83
C ARG A 37 -4.35 -20.87 21.82
N LYS A 38 -3.05 -20.68 21.62
CA LYS A 38 -2.21 -19.85 22.49
C LYS A 38 -2.55 -18.36 22.43
N LEU A 39 -3.22 -17.89 21.37
CA LEU A 39 -3.71 -16.51 21.30
C LEU A 39 -4.78 -16.17 22.36
N LYS A 40 -5.39 -17.20 22.99
CA LYS A 40 -6.30 -17.04 24.14
C LYS A 40 -5.59 -17.04 25.50
N SER A 41 -4.26 -17.14 25.53
CA SER A 41 -3.51 -17.16 26.80
C SER A 41 -3.69 -15.83 27.54
N SER A 42 -3.63 -15.87 28.87
CA SER A 42 -3.51 -14.67 29.70
C SER A 42 -2.06 -14.19 29.83
N ASP A 43 -1.09 -14.98 29.36
CA ASP A 43 0.33 -14.66 29.36
C ASP A 43 0.73 -13.94 28.06
N LYS A 44 1.24 -12.70 28.20
CA LYS A 44 1.65 -11.86 27.08
C LYS A 44 2.84 -12.44 26.31
N GLU A 45 3.76 -13.14 26.97
CA GLU A 45 4.91 -13.76 26.30
C GLU A 45 4.45 -14.92 25.41
N ASP A 46 3.53 -15.74 25.92
CA ASP A 46 2.90 -16.81 25.15
C ASP A 46 2.16 -16.28 23.93
N ILE A 47 1.36 -15.22 24.09
CA ILE A 47 0.64 -14.57 22.98
C ILE A 47 1.62 -14.03 21.95
N THR A 48 2.65 -13.29 22.39
CA THR A 48 3.60 -12.65 21.49
C THR A 48 4.39 -13.69 20.69
N SER A 49 4.87 -14.74 21.36
CA SER A 49 5.58 -15.83 20.71
C SER A 49 4.67 -16.59 19.73
N ALA A 50 3.46 -16.95 20.15
CA ALA A 50 2.52 -17.67 19.31
C ALA A 50 2.07 -16.85 18.10
N TYR A 51 1.79 -15.56 18.29
CA TYR A 51 1.44 -14.63 17.22
C TYR A 51 2.58 -14.48 16.22
N GLY A 52 3.83 -14.29 16.68
CA GLY A 52 4.98 -14.14 15.80
C GLY A 52 5.21 -15.36 14.91
N VAL A 53 5.17 -16.57 15.51
CA VAL A 53 5.30 -17.83 14.74
C VAL A 53 4.12 -18.03 13.80
N LEU A 54 2.88 -17.82 14.28
CA LEU A 54 1.68 -17.91 13.45
C LEU A 54 1.80 -16.98 12.24
N TYR A 55 2.12 -15.70 12.47
CA TYR A 55 2.27 -14.67 11.46
C TYR A 55 3.21 -15.15 10.36
N THR A 56 4.45 -15.51 10.69
CA THR A 56 5.44 -15.92 9.68
C THR A 56 5.12 -17.24 8.99
N SER A 57 4.36 -18.12 9.65
CA SER A 57 3.92 -19.39 9.06
C SER A 57 2.83 -19.17 8.01
N ILE A 58 1.76 -18.45 8.34
CA ILE A 58 0.62 -18.26 7.43
C ILE A 58 0.78 -17.05 6.50
N PHE A 59 1.78 -16.20 6.75
CA PHE A 59 2.10 -15.03 5.94
C PHE A 59 3.63 -14.83 5.94
N HIS A 60 4.27 -15.06 4.80
CA HIS A 60 5.73 -14.94 4.71
C HIS A 60 6.14 -14.08 3.53
N GLN A 61 6.66 -12.88 3.82
CA GLN A 61 7.13 -11.93 2.80
C GLN A 61 6.07 -11.66 1.72
N GLY A 62 4.82 -11.49 2.15
CA GLY A 62 3.69 -11.29 1.27
C GLY A 62 3.04 -12.58 0.76
N SER A 63 3.67 -13.75 0.81
CA SER A 63 3.08 -15.02 0.34
C SER A 63 1.98 -15.55 1.27
N ARG A 64 0.92 -16.12 0.67
CA ARG A 64 -0.22 -16.76 1.34
C ARG A 64 -0.33 -18.23 0.94
N TYR A 65 -0.98 -19.02 1.80
CA TYR A 65 -1.03 -20.48 1.68
C TYR A 65 -2.44 -21.02 1.98
N SER A 66 -2.66 -22.32 1.79
CA SER A 66 -3.96 -22.94 2.07
C SER A 66 -4.32 -22.91 3.57
N ALA A 67 -3.33 -22.93 4.47
CA ALA A 67 -3.56 -22.72 5.90
C ALA A 67 -4.00 -21.28 6.24
N SER A 68 -3.57 -20.31 5.42
CA SER A 68 -3.87 -18.89 5.63
C SER A 68 -5.36 -18.60 5.52
N SER A 69 -6.07 -19.22 4.57
CA SER A 69 -7.53 -19.03 4.44
C SER A 69 -8.29 -19.80 5.52
N ALA A 70 -7.82 -21.01 5.83
CA ALA A 70 -8.43 -21.88 6.83
C ALA A 70 -8.46 -21.27 8.24
N VAL A 71 -7.50 -20.41 8.59
CA VAL A 71 -7.44 -19.79 9.92
C VAL A 71 -8.34 -18.54 10.06
N VAL A 72 -8.72 -17.89 8.96
CA VAL A 72 -9.46 -16.61 8.96
C VAL A 72 -10.73 -16.62 9.83
N PRO A 73 -11.62 -17.64 9.78
CA PRO A 73 -12.83 -17.64 10.61
C PRO A 73 -12.53 -17.61 12.12
N PHE A 74 -11.42 -18.20 12.55
CA PHE A 74 -10.99 -18.21 13.94
C PHE A 74 -10.38 -16.87 14.35
N LEU A 75 -9.59 -16.25 13.46
CA LEU A 75 -9.06 -14.91 13.66
C LEU A 75 -10.21 -13.90 13.84
N TYR A 76 -11.26 -13.95 13.02
CA TYR A 76 -12.42 -13.08 13.19
C TYR A 76 -13.09 -13.24 14.55
N ARG A 77 -13.35 -14.48 14.98
CA ARG A 77 -13.97 -14.74 16.28
C ARG A 77 -13.08 -14.28 17.44
N LEU A 78 -11.76 -14.41 17.32
CA LEU A 78 -10.82 -13.87 18.30
C LEU A 78 -10.81 -12.33 18.30
N ALA A 79 -10.88 -11.69 17.14
CA ALA A 79 -10.87 -10.22 17.00
C ALA A 79 -12.12 -9.55 17.59
N ILE A 80 -13.29 -10.20 17.55
CA ILE A 80 -14.53 -9.69 18.14
C ILE A 80 -14.75 -10.13 19.60
N CYS A 81 -13.90 -11.02 20.12
CA CYS A 81 -13.96 -11.53 21.49
C CYS A 81 -13.24 -10.55 22.44
N PRO A 82 -13.96 -9.83 23.32
CA PRO A 82 -13.36 -8.79 24.17
C PRO A 82 -12.25 -9.29 25.11
N GLU A 83 -12.28 -10.56 25.47
CA GLU A 83 -11.28 -11.21 26.34
C GLU A 83 -9.95 -11.49 25.63
N THR A 84 -9.91 -11.43 24.30
CA THR A 84 -8.66 -11.62 23.54
C THR A 84 -7.76 -10.40 23.75
N LEU A 85 -6.52 -10.60 24.22
CA LEU A 85 -5.63 -9.48 24.55
C LEU A 85 -4.97 -8.83 23.31
N CYS A 86 -4.87 -9.54 22.18
CA CYS A 86 -4.17 -9.08 20.97
C CYS A 86 -5.10 -8.80 19.77
N ARG A 87 -6.32 -8.31 20.03
CA ARG A 87 -7.35 -8.08 19.00
C ARG A 87 -6.86 -7.19 17.85
N GLU A 88 -6.19 -6.08 18.16
CA GLU A 88 -5.61 -5.16 17.18
C GLU A 88 -4.66 -5.89 16.22
N ASN A 89 -3.69 -6.64 16.74
CA ASN A 89 -2.75 -7.43 15.94
C ASN A 89 -3.47 -8.44 15.03
N ILE A 90 -4.58 -9.01 15.50
CA ILE A 90 -5.39 -9.94 14.70
C ILE A 90 -6.08 -9.21 13.55
N VAL A 91 -6.64 -8.01 13.76
CA VAL A 91 -7.23 -7.19 12.68
C VAL A 91 -6.15 -6.81 11.67
N ARG A 92 -4.97 -6.38 12.13
CA ARG A 92 -3.81 -6.10 11.26
C ARG A 92 -3.41 -7.34 10.43
N LEU A 93 -3.34 -8.51 11.06
CA LEU A 93 -3.04 -9.77 10.38
C LEU A 93 -4.09 -10.13 9.32
N LEU A 94 -5.39 -9.93 9.60
CA LEU A 94 -6.45 -10.13 8.61
C LEU A 94 -6.25 -9.24 7.38
N THR A 95 -5.85 -7.98 7.57
CA THR A 95 -5.51 -7.08 6.47
C THR A 95 -4.33 -7.59 5.66
N ARG A 96 -3.20 -7.92 6.31
CA ARG A 96 -1.99 -8.44 5.65
C ARG A 96 -2.27 -9.76 4.90
N LEU A 97 -3.11 -10.63 5.47
CA LEU A 97 -3.57 -11.86 4.82
C LEU A 97 -4.34 -11.56 3.53
N ALA A 98 -5.24 -10.59 3.56
CA ALA A 98 -6.06 -10.24 2.40
C ALA A 98 -5.24 -9.65 1.25
N ILE A 99 -4.28 -8.77 1.54
CA ILE A 99 -3.63 -7.95 0.49
C ILE A 99 -2.16 -8.25 0.23
N GLY A 100 -1.53 -9.13 1.02
CA GLY A 100 -0.09 -9.33 0.92
C GLY A 100 0.68 -8.25 1.69
N GLU A 101 1.94 -8.04 1.30
CA GLU A 101 2.71 -6.87 1.72
C GLU A 101 2.27 -5.68 0.85
N PRO A 102 1.77 -4.58 1.43
CA PRO A 102 1.43 -3.39 0.65
C PRO A 102 2.69 -2.85 -0.02
N THR A 103 2.83 -3.08 -1.33
CA THR A 103 3.87 -2.45 -2.15
C THR A 103 3.28 -1.27 -2.91
N HIS A 104 4.09 -0.60 -3.77
CA HIS A 104 3.87 0.69 -4.47
C HIS A 104 2.50 0.97 -5.14
N HIS A 105 1.53 0.06 -5.08
CA HIS A 105 0.13 0.22 -5.45
C HIS A 105 -0.79 0.71 -4.33
N TRP A 106 -0.24 0.94 -3.13
CA TRP A 106 -1.03 1.16 -1.91
C TRP A 106 -2.15 2.21 -2.03
N LEU A 107 -1.91 3.40 -2.63
CA LEU A 107 -2.94 4.44 -2.78
C LEU A 107 -3.95 4.19 -3.91
N ARG A 108 -3.68 3.26 -4.83
CA ARG A 108 -4.58 2.95 -5.96
C ARG A 108 -5.46 1.72 -5.69
N GLY A 109 -5.41 1.21 -4.46
CA GLY A 109 -6.04 -0.04 -4.09
C GLY A 109 -5.52 -1.24 -4.87
N ILE A 110 -6.15 -2.39 -4.64
CA ILE A 110 -5.80 -3.66 -5.27
C ILE A 110 -6.66 -3.93 -6.51
N ASP A 111 -6.06 -4.60 -7.51
CA ASP A 111 -6.75 -5.03 -8.73
C ASP A 111 -7.40 -6.40 -8.56
N VAL A 112 -8.46 -6.47 -7.74
CA VAL A 112 -9.14 -7.74 -7.44
C VAL A 112 -9.69 -8.38 -8.71
N LYS A 113 -10.20 -7.56 -9.64
CA LYS A 113 -10.71 -8.04 -10.93
C LYS A 113 -9.60 -8.70 -11.75
N GLY A 114 -8.44 -8.04 -11.91
CA GLY A 114 -7.27 -8.63 -12.56
C GLY A 114 -6.80 -9.91 -11.87
N TRP A 115 -6.75 -9.94 -10.53
CA TRP A 115 -6.42 -11.15 -9.77
C TRP A 115 -7.36 -12.32 -10.07
N ARG A 116 -8.67 -12.07 -10.16
CA ARG A 116 -9.65 -13.10 -10.52
C ARG A 116 -9.49 -13.59 -11.96
N GLU A 117 -9.23 -12.68 -12.90
CA GLU A 117 -8.98 -13.00 -14.31
C GLU A 117 -7.70 -13.85 -14.48
N ASP A 118 -6.64 -13.50 -13.77
CA ASP A 118 -5.38 -14.25 -13.74
C ASP A 118 -5.60 -15.67 -13.19
N VAL A 119 -6.26 -15.81 -12.03
CA VAL A 119 -6.56 -17.13 -11.45
C VAL A 119 -7.44 -17.98 -12.38
N ALA A 120 -8.47 -17.40 -12.99
CA ALA A 120 -9.31 -18.10 -13.96
C ALA A 120 -8.50 -18.58 -15.18
N THR A 121 -7.54 -17.77 -15.63
CA THR A 121 -6.61 -18.12 -16.72
C THR A 121 -5.69 -19.26 -16.31
N PHE A 122 -5.11 -19.20 -15.12
CA PHE A 122 -4.19 -20.23 -14.60
C PHE A 122 -4.89 -21.57 -14.34
N GLN A 123 -6.16 -21.53 -13.95
CA GLN A 123 -6.98 -22.74 -13.74
C GLN A 123 -7.55 -23.32 -15.04
N ALA A 124 -7.46 -22.60 -16.16
CA ALA A 124 -7.81 -23.16 -17.46
C ALA A 124 -6.92 -24.37 -17.79
N THR A 125 -7.52 -25.42 -18.35
CA THR A 125 -6.81 -26.66 -18.64
C THR A 125 -5.67 -26.41 -19.64
N GLY A 126 -4.44 -26.75 -19.24
CA GLY A 126 -3.27 -26.71 -20.11
C GLY A 126 -2.30 -25.55 -19.88
N TRP A 127 -2.67 -24.53 -19.10
CA TRP A 127 -1.83 -23.32 -18.91
C TRP A 127 -0.41 -23.65 -18.42
N CYS A 128 -0.25 -24.52 -17.42
CA CYS A 128 1.07 -24.90 -16.91
C CYS A 128 1.96 -25.51 -18.00
N GLU A 129 1.40 -26.39 -18.84
CA GLU A 129 2.16 -27.07 -19.90
C GLU A 129 2.48 -26.12 -21.05
N GLU A 130 1.57 -25.22 -21.41
CA GLU A 130 1.80 -24.15 -22.38
C GLU A 130 2.91 -23.20 -21.91
N GLU A 131 2.90 -22.80 -20.64
CA GLU A 131 3.89 -21.88 -20.08
C GLU A 131 5.26 -22.55 -19.96
N LYS A 132 5.34 -23.83 -19.55
CA LYS A 132 6.59 -24.61 -19.62
C LYS A 132 7.15 -24.65 -21.03
N THR A 133 6.29 -24.86 -22.03
CA THR A 133 6.68 -24.89 -23.44
C THR A 133 7.23 -23.53 -23.88
N ARG A 134 6.51 -22.44 -23.59
CA ARG A 134 6.95 -21.07 -23.89
C ARG A 134 8.29 -20.73 -23.26
N ARG A 135 8.51 -21.09 -22.00
CA ARG A 135 9.80 -20.88 -21.30
C ARG A 135 10.93 -21.67 -21.95
N LEU A 136 10.66 -22.91 -22.38
CA LEU A 136 11.65 -23.73 -23.07
C LEU A 136 12.01 -23.16 -24.45
N GLU A 137 11.02 -22.70 -25.22
CA GLU A 137 11.22 -22.02 -26.50
C GLU A 137 12.10 -20.76 -26.32
N TRP A 138 11.76 -19.91 -25.34
CA TRP A 138 12.55 -18.73 -25.02
C TRP A 138 14.00 -19.06 -24.63
N ILE A 139 14.24 -20.16 -23.92
CA ILE A 139 15.60 -20.63 -23.63
C ILE A 139 16.32 -21.04 -24.92
N ASN A 140 15.65 -21.77 -25.82
CA ASN A 140 16.23 -22.28 -27.05
C ASN A 140 16.55 -21.19 -28.09
N GLU A 141 15.79 -20.09 -28.09
CA GLU A 141 16.03 -18.86 -28.87
C GLU A 141 17.32 -18.12 -28.50
N GLY A 142 18.08 -18.58 -27.50
CA GLY A 142 19.38 -18.02 -27.18
C GLY A 142 20.33 -18.04 -28.38
N ALA A 143 21.01 -16.90 -28.60
CA ALA A 143 21.87 -16.68 -29.76
C ALA A 143 23.07 -17.66 -29.81
N ASP A 144 23.56 -18.04 -28.64
CA ASP A 144 24.65 -18.98 -28.43
C ASP A 144 24.45 -19.79 -27.13
N GLU A 145 25.34 -20.75 -26.89
CA GLU A 145 25.23 -21.66 -25.75
C GLU A 145 25.31 -20.95 -24.39
N ASP A 146 26.08 -19.86 -24.30
CA ASP A 146 26.19 -19.10 -23.06
C ASP A 146 24.93 -18.26 -22.80
N ASP A 147 24.27 -17.75 -23.86
CA ASP A 147 22.96 -17.12 -23.75
C ASP A 147 21.89 -18.10 -23.29
N ARG A 148 21.84 -19.31 -23.86
CA ARG A 148 20.89 -20.35 -23.41
C ARG A 148 21.11 -20.72 -21.95
N LYS A 149 22.36 -20.83 -21.48
CA LYS A 149 22.68 -21.07 -20.06
C LYS A 149 22.20 -19.93 -19.17
N ARG A 150 22.42 -18.66 -19.56
CA ARG A 150 21.93 -17.49 -18.82
C ARG A 150 20.41 -17.48 -18.73
N ARG A 151 19.71 -17.74 -19.84
CA ARG A 151 18.23 -17.83 -19.87
C ARG A 151 17.72 -18.97 -19.00
N LYS A 152 18.35 -20.15 -19.04
CA LYS A 152 18.00 -21.29 -18.19
C LYS A 152 18.20 -20.97 -16.71
N LEU A 153 19.33 -20.38 -16.33
CA LEU A 153 19.57 -19.96 -14.95
C LEU A 153 18.52 -18.94 -14.51
N ARG A 154 18.24 -17.94 -15.36
CA ARG A 154 17.19 -16.94 -15.11
C ARG A 154 15.81 -17.58 -14.96
N SER A 155 15.48 -18.59 -15.74
CA SER A 155 14.19 -19.31 -15.63
C SER A 155 14.02 -20.03 -14.29
N ILE A 156 15.11 -20.47 -13.65
CA ILE A 156 15.08 -21.16 -12.34
C ILE A 156 14.94 -20.14 -11.19
N LEU A 157 15.28 -18.87 -11.41
CA LEU A 157 15.07 -17.80 -10.42
C LEU A 157 13.60 -17.37 -10.30
N PHE A 158 12.74 -17.77 -11.23
CA PHE A 158 11.31 -17.50 -11.17
C PHE A 158 10.55 -18.75 -10.72
N PRO A 159 9.41 -18.58 -10.02
CA PRO A 159 8.57 -19.70 -9.64
C PRO A 159 8.17 -20.57 -10.85
N SER A 160 8.06 -21.87 -10.62
CA SER A 160 7.49 -22.80 -11.60
C SER A 160 6.05 -22.42 -11.92
N PRO A 161 5.53 -22.76 -13.12
CA PRO A 161 4.12 -22.52 -13.45
C PRO A 161 3.16 -23.08 -12.39
N GLU A 162 3.43 -24.26 -11.84
CA GLU A 162 2.65 -24.85 -10.76
C GLU A 162 2.66 -24.03 -9.47
N GLU A 163 3.81 -23.48 -9.08
CA GLU A 163 3.91 -22.59 -7.92
C GLU A 163 3.16 -21.27 -8.16
N ILE A 164 3.16 -20.74 -9.40
CA ILE A 164 2.37 -19.56 -9.77
C ILE A 164 0.88 -19.85 -9.61
N VAL A 165 0.38 -20.96 -10.15
CA VAL A 165 -1.04 -21.33 -10.00
C VAL A 165 -1.39 -21.53 -8.53
N LYS A 166 -0.57 -22.31 -7.81
CA LYS A 166 -0.79 -22.63 -6.40
C LYS A 166 -0.82 -21.39 -5.52
N SER A 167 0.16 -20.50 -5.66
CA SER A 167 0.18 -19.22 -4.94
C SER A 167 -1.06 -18.42 -5.32
N SER A 168 -1.25 -18.06 -6.59
CA SER A 168 -2.39 -17.22 -7.03
C SER A 168 -3.76 -17.70 -6.52
N VAL A 169 -4.00 -19.02 -6.50
CA VAL A 169 -5.22 -19.60 -5.94
C VAL A 169 -5.31 -19.42 -4.42
N ALA A 170 -4.23 -19.67 -3.68
CA ALA A 170 -4.19 -19.44 -2.23
C ALA A 170 -4.37 -17.96 -1.90
N GLU A 171 -3.71 -17.08 -2.64
CA GLU A 171 -3.80 -15.63 -2.53
C GLU A 171 -5.23 -15.12 -2.65
N LEU A 172 -5.92 -15.47 -3.74
CA LEU A 172 -7.31 -15.09 -3.97
C LEU A 172 -8.26 -15.74 -2.95
N GLY A 173 -8.02 -17.01 -2.59
CA GLY A 173 -8.82 -17.73 -1.60
C GLY A 173 -8.75 -17.10 -0.19
N VAL A 174 -7.59 -16.55 0.20
CA VAL A 174 -7.45 -15.81 1.45
C VAL A 174 -8.17 -14.47 1.38
N TYR A 175 -8.02 -13.73 0.29
CA TYR A 175 -8.75 -12.48 0.09
C TYR A 175 -10.27 -12.69 0.22
N ASP A 176 -10.81 -13.73 -0.45
CA ASP A 176 -12.22 -14.09 -0.36
C ASP A 176 -12.64 -14.50 1.06
N ALA A 177 -11.83 -15.31 1.76
CA ALA A 177 -12.11 -15.70 3.14
C ALA A 177 -12.16 -14.48 4.10
N VAL A 178 -11.29 -13.48 3.90
CA VAL A 178 -11.33 -12.23 4.68
C VAL A 178 -12.56 -11.41 4.28
N LYS A 179 -12.85 -11.27 2.98
CA LYS A 179 -14.04 -10.56 2.49
C LYS A 179 -15.35 -11.14 3.05
N ASP A 180 -15.46 -12.47 3.15
CA ASP A 180 -16.66 -13.14 3.68
C ASP A 180 -16.95 -12.75 5.14
N GLY A 181 -15.92 -12.45 5.93
CA GLY A 181 -16.05 -12.02 7.33
C GLY A 181 -16.10 -10.50 7.56
N LEU A 182 -16.22 -9.70 6.49
CA LEU A 182 -16.08 -8.23 6.56
C LEU A 182 -17.05 -7.56 7.54
N GLN A 183 -18.15 -8.23 7.95
CA GLN A 183 -19.12 -7.63 8.89
C GLN A 183 -18.51 -7.44 10.26
N HIS A 184 -17.67 -8.39 10.66
CA HIS A 184 -16.91 -8.24 11.88
C HIS A 184 -15.97 -7.03 11.83
N ILE A 185 -15.36 -6.71 10.68
CA ILE A 185 -14.53 -5.50 10.54
C ILE A 185 -15.38 -4.23 10.62
N ILE A 186 -16.54 -4.20 9.96
CA ILE A 186 -17.45 -3.05 10.01
C ILE A 186 -17.94 -2.80 11.46
N ASP A 187 -18.26 -3.86 12.19
CA ASP A 187 -18.70 -3.74 13.59
C ASP A 187 -17.58 -3.16 14.47
N LEU A 188 -16.32 -3.52 14.22
CA LEU A 188 -15.14 -3.02 14.93
C LEU A 188 -14.85 -1.53 14.70
N LEU A 189 -15.50 -0.87 13.73
CA LEU A 189 -15.46 0.60 13.61
C LEU A 189 -16.11 1.32 14.80
N ASN A 190 -16.86 0.61 15.64
CA ASN A 190 -17.46 1.16 16.85
C ASN A 190 -16.82 0.62 18.14
N ASP A 191 -15.63 0.00 18.05
CA ASP A 191 -14.93 -0.53 19.21
C ASP A 191 -14.44 0.59 20.15
N ASP A 192 -14.38 0.32 21.45
CA ASP A 192 -13.88 1.27 22.45
C ASP A 192 -12.39 1.62 22.20
N SER A 193 -11.61 0.67 21.67
CA SER A 193 -10.19 0.87 21.36
C SER A 193 -9.99 1.69 20.08
N VAL A 194 -9.26 2.80 20.21
CA VAL A 194 -8.85 3.67 19.09
C VAL A 194 -8.05 2.89 18.04
N ALA A 195 -7.10 2.06 18.49
CA ALA A 195 -6.28 1.24 17.60
C ALA A 195 -7.12 0.26 16.77
N ILE A 196 -8.13 -0.37 17.39
CA ILE A 196 -9.02 -1.31 16.68
C ILE A 196 -9.86 -0.58 15.64
N ARG A 197 -10.44 0.59 15.97
CA ARG A 197 -11.20 1.39 15.00
C ARG A 197 -10.32 1.81 13.82
N GLN A 198 -9.07 2.20 14.09
CA GLN A 198 -8.12 2.56 13.04
C GLN A 198 -7.79 1.38 12.13
N GLU A 199 -7.43 0.23 12.70
CA GLU A 199 -7.11 -0.98 11.94
C GLU A 199 -8.31 -1.46 11.11
N ALA A 200 -9.52 -1.37 11.68
CA ALA A 200 -10.75 -1.69 10.96
C ALA A 200 -10.99 -0.73 9.78
N ALA A 201 -10.81 0.57 9.97
CA ALA A 201 -10.94 1.55 8.88
C ALA A 201 -9.89 1.32 7.77
N TYR A 202 -8.65 1.00 8.14
CA TYR A 202 -7.60 0.66 7.19
C TYR A 202 -7.90 -0.63 6.43
N ALA A 203 -8.34 -1.69 7.12
CA ALA A 203 -8.71 -2.97 6.51
C ALA A 203 -9.80 -2.80 5.44
N LEU A 204 -10.82 -1.99 5.72
CA LEU A 204 -11.93 -1.75 4.80
C LEU A 204 -11.51 -1.07 3.49
N ALA A 205 -10.39 -0.33 3.46
CA ALA A 205 -9.89 0.34 2.25
C ALA A 205 -9.54 -0.61 1.10
N TRP A 206 -9.44 -1.91 1.39
CA TRP A 206 -8.92 -2.92 0.48
C TRP A 206 -10.00 -3.80 -0.15
N PHE A 207 -11.28 -3.53 0.09
CA PHE A 207 -12.39 -4.33 -0.42
C PHE A 207 -13.29 -3.54 -1.38
N PRO A 208 -12.78 -3.16 -2.57
CA PRO A 208 -13.53 -2.34 -3.54
C PRO A 208 -14.74 -3.08 -4.14
N GLU A 209 -14.91 -4.38 -3.91
CA GLU A 209 -16.10 -5.14 -4.33
C GLU A 209 -17.31 -4.91 -3.39
N GLU A 210 -17.11 -4.33 -2.21
CA GLU A 210 -18.11 -4.24 -1.13
C GLU A 210 -18.53 -2.78 -0.82
N LEU A 211 -18.40 -1.86 -1.79
CA LEU A 211 -18.59 -0.41 -1.60
C LEU A 211 -19.94 -0.04 -0.99
N GLU A 212 -21.03 -0.69 -1.41
CA GLU A 212 -22.38 -0.38 -0.93
C GLU A 212 -22.52 -0.55 0.58
N ARG A 213 -21.73 -1.46 1.14
CA ARG A 213 -21.74 -1.81 2.55
C ARG A 213 -20.67 -1.05 3.35
N ILE A 214 -19.52 -0.80 2.74
CA ILE A 214 -18.41 -0.08 3.38
C ILE A 214 -18.64 1.43 3.44
N HIS A 215 -19.12 2.05 2.35
CA HIS A 215 -19.25 3.50 2.28
C HIS A 215 -20.11 4.09 3.41
N PRO A 216 -21.32 3.59 3.70
CA PRO A 216 -22.13 4.12 4.81
C PRO A 216 -21.43 4.00 6.16
N ALA A 217 -20.70 2.91 6.38
CA ALA A 217 -19.97 2.67 7.62
C ALA A 217 -18.80 3.66 7.80
N LEU A 218 -18.03 3.92 6.73
CA LEU A 218 -16.94 4.90 6.76
C LEU A 218 -17.45 6.34 6.86
N PHE A 219 -18.57 6.70 6.21
CA PHE A 219 -19.18 8.02 6.39
C PHE A 219 -19.60 8.23 7.85
N ASN A 220 -20.27 7.25 8.47
CA ASN A 220 -20.66 7.33 9.87
C ASN A 220 -19.44 7.44 10.81
N LEU A 221 -18.37 6.69 10.54
CA LEU A 221 -17.10 6.82 11.27
C LEU A 221 -16.57 8.25 11.17
N ILE A 222 -16.42 8.78 9.96
CA ILE A 222 -15.84 10.12 9.74
C ILE A 222 -16.66 11.22 10.44
N ASP A 223 -17.99 11.10 10.42
CA ASP A 223 -18.89 12.09 11.01
C ASP A 223 -18.89 12.07 12.56
N SER A 224 -18.62 10.91 13.17
CA SER A 224 -18.71 10.71 14.62
C SER A 224 -17.36 10.61 15.34
N GLU A 225 -16.28 10.31 14.63
CA GLU A 225 -14.97 10.06 15.21
C GLU A 225 -14.32 11.33 15.77
N THR A 226 -13.66 11.17 16.91
CA THR A 226 -12.98 12.26 17.62
C THR A 226 -11.47 12.15 17.55
N ASN A 227 -10.93 10.93 17.36
CA ASN A 227 -9.50 10.73 17.15
C ASN A 227 -9.10 11.11 15.71
N PRO A 228 -8.15 12.06 15.52
CA PRO A 228 -7.79 12.51 14.19
C PRO A 228 -7.17 11.44 13.28
N VAL A 229 -6.41 10.49 13.83
CA VAL A 229 -5.74 9.43 13.05
C VAL A 229 -6.77 8.46 12.49
N VAL A 230 -7.77 8.07 13.29
CA VAL A 230 -8.88 7.22 12.84
C VAL A 230 -9.69 7.93 11.75
N GLN A 231 -10.03 9.22 11.97
CA GLN A 231 -10.78 10.00 10.99
C GLN A 231 -9.99 10.18 9.68
N ALA A 232 -8.70 10.49 9.75
CA ALA A 232 -7.81 10.58 8.60
C ALA A 232 -7.70 9.25 7.85
N THR A 233 -7.61 8.13 8.56
CA THR A 233 -7.61 6.78 7.97
C THR A 233 -8.91 6.54 7.20
N GLY A 234 -10.07 6.87 7.78
CA GLY A 234 -11.37 6.76 7.10
C GLY A 234 -11.46 7.61 5.83
N LEU A 235 -10.94 8.84 5.86
CA LEU A 235 -10.92 9.75 4.70
C LEU A 235 -10.07 9.20 3.54
N ILE A 236 -8.86 8.71 3.84
CA ILE A 236 -7.98 8.09 2.84
C ILE A 236 -8.61 6.79 2.31
N ALA A 237 -9.21 5.97 3.19
CA ALA A 237 -9.89 4.74 2.80
C ALA A 237 -11.06 5.00 1.82
N LEU A 238 -11.89 6.02 2.08
CA LEU A 238 -12.96 6.43 1.16
C LEU A 238 -12.40 6.83 -0.21
N GLY A 239 -11.34 7.65 -0.23
CA GLY A 239 -10.67 8.04 -1.47
C GLY A 239 -10.14 6.83 -2.24
N GLN A 240 -9.40 5.95 -1.55
CA GLN A 240 -8.80 4.75 -2.13
C GLN A 240 -9.84 3.83 -2.78
N LEU A 241 -10.94 3.54 -2.08
CA LEU A 241 -12.01 2.65 -2.55
C LEU A 241 -12.63 3.13 -3.88
N GLN A 242 -12.62 4.44 -4.14
CA GLN A 242 -13.17 5.01 -5.36
C GLN A 242 -12.14 5.16 -6.50
N THR A 243 -10.83 4.97 -6.26
CA THR A 243 -9.78 5.16 -7.29
C THR A 243 -9.94 4.30 -8.54
N ARG A 244 -10.60 3.14 -8.42
CA ARG A 244 -10.87 2.20 -9.53
C ARG A 244 -12.35 2.14 -9.94
N SER A 245 -13.18 3.07 -9.49
CA SER A 245 -14.61 3.09 -9.83
C SER A 245 -14.85 3.38 -11.31
N GLU A 246 -15.75 2.62 -11.93
CA GLU A 246 -16.21 2.85 -13.30
C GLU A 246 -17.24 3.99 -13.32
N GLY A 247 -16.85 5.22 -13.70
CA GLY A 247 -17.78 6.33 -13.84
C GLY A 247 -17.16 7.72 -13.63
N GLY A 248 -17.99 8.76 -13.75
CA GLY A 248 -17.59 10.13 -13.43
C GLY A 248 -17.43 10.30 -11.92
N ILE A 249 -16.23 10.66 -11.48
CA ILE A 249 -15.88 10.76 -10.05
C ILE A 249 -15.98 12.19 -9.49
N ASP A 250 -16.15 13.20 -10.35
CA ASP A 250 -16.04 14.63 -9.99
C ASP A 250 -17.05 15.12 -8.93
N ASP A 251 -18.21 14.47 -8.79
CA ASP A 251 -19.26 14.88 -7.85
C ASP A 251 -19.95 13.67 -7.17
N THR A 252 -19.14 12.74 -6.65
CA THR A 252 -19.67 11.65 -5.83
C THR A 252 -19.91 12.10 -4.38
N PRO A 253 -20.72 11.37 -3.59
CA PRO A 253 -20.83 11.61 -2.15
C PRO A 253 -19.47 11.64 -1.43
N VAL A 254 -18.52 10.82 -1.87
CA VAL A 254 -17.13 10.81 -1.35
C VAL A 254 -16.45 12.14 -1.64
N VAL A 255 -16.43 12.60 -2.90
CA VAL A 255 -15.78 13.87 -3.26
C VAL A 255 -16.42 15.07 -2.55
N ARG A 256 -17.74 15.09 -2.38
CA ARG A 256 -18.42 16.12 -1.58
C ARG A 256 -18.02 16.09 -0.10
N CYS A 257 -17.92 14.91 0.49
CA CYS A 257 -17.45 14.73 1.87
C CYS A 257 -16.01 15.24 2.03
N LEU A 258 -15.09 14.80 1.17
CA LEU A 258 -13.68 15.20 1.20
C LEU A 258 -13.50 16.72 1.06
N ASN A 259 -14.18 17.35 0.08
CA ASN A 259 -14.15 18.80 -0.09
C ASN A 259 -14.74 19.54 1.13
N SER A 260 -15.82 19.01 1.71
CA SER A 260 -16.43 19.56 2.92
C SER A 260 -15.48 19.53 4.11
N VAL A 261 -14.80 18.39 4.36
CA VAL A 261 -13.82 18.26 5.45
C VAL A 261 -12.61 19.15 5.21
N PHE A 262 -12.10 19.22 3.98
CA PHE A 262 -11.01 20.12 3.62
C PHE A 262 -11.35 21.60 3.89
N ALA A 263 -12.53 22.05 3.46
CA ALA A 263 -12.94 23.45 3.55
C ALA A 263 -13.32 23.87 4.98
N GLN A 264 -14.01 23.01 5.73
CA GLN A 264 -14.55 23.38 7.03
C GLN A 264 -13.50 23.41 8.14
N GLY A 265 -12.33 22.78 7.94
CA GLY A 265 -11.33 22.61 9.00
C GLY A 265 -11.89 21.96 10.26
N ARG A 266 -13.03 21.25 10.16
CA ARG A 266 -13.63 20.52 11.27
C ARG A 266 -12.81 19.25 11.49
N GLY A 267 -11.83 19.34 12.38
CA GLY A 267 -10.86 18.30 12.66
C GLY A 267 -9.50 18.90 13.02
N SER A 268 -8.52 18.05 13.28
CA SER A 268 -7.13 18.52 13.36
C SER A 268 -6.61 18.86 11.96
N GLY A 269 -5.42 19.47 11.87
CA GLY A 269 -4.74 19.67 10.58
C GLY A 269 -4.60 18.37 9.77
N LEU A 270 -4.62 17.21 10.43
CA LEU A 270 -4.51 15.91 9.80
C LEU A 270 -5.71 15.57 8.91
N SER A 271 -6.94 15.82 9.34
CA SER A 271 -8.14 15.49 8.55
C SER A 271 -8.23 16.31 7.27
N ARG A 272 -7.83 17.59 7.34
CA ARG A 272 -7.71 18.45 6.17
C ARG A 272 -6.67 17.92 5.20
N TRP A 273 -5.48 17.57 5.71
CA TRP A 273 -4.40 17.03 4.90
C TRP A 273 -4.74 15.66 4.27
N ALA A 274 -5.37 14.76 5.03
CA ALA A 274 -5.86 13.47 4.55
C ALA A 274 -6.92 13.62 3.45
N SER A 275 -7.82 14.60 3.58
CA SER A 275 -8.80 14.92 2.53
C SER A 275 -8.14 15.39 1.25
N ALA A 276 -7.09 16.23 1.36
CA ALA A 276 -6.31 16.68 0.21
C ALA A 276 -5.61 15.50 -0.50
N ILE A 277 -5.02 14.57 0.26
CA ILE A 277 -4.45 13.32 -0.28
C ILE A 277 -5.51 12.53 -1.06
N ALA A 278 -6.66 12.27 -0.44
CA ALA A 278 -7.74 11.50 -1.07
C ALA A 278 -8.24 12.15 -2.37
N LEU A 279 -8.38 13.48 -2.40
CA LEU A 279 -8.76 14.23 -3.61
C LEU A 279 -7.71 14.15 -4.72
N ILE A 280 -6.42 14.15 -4.37
CA ILE A 280 -5.32 13.97 -5.32
C ILE A 280 -5.32 12.54 -5.89
N MET A 281 -5.50 11.53 -5.04
CA MET A 281 -5.61 10.12 -5.45
C MET A 281 -6.74 9.90 -6.46
N LEU A 282 -7.86 10.60 -6.25
CA LEU A 282 -9.02 10.58 -7.14
C LEU A 282 -8.86 11.45 -8.40
N HIS A 283 -7.74 12.15 -8.59
CA HIS A 283 -7.54 13.04 -9.74
C HIS A 283 -8.58 14.16 -9.89
N VAL A 284 -9.25 14.55 -8.79
CA VAL A 284 -10.24 15.65 -8.72
C VAL A 284 -9.73 16.83 -7.88
N SER A 285 -8.44 16.82 -7.57
CA SER A 285 -7.79 17.87 -6.77
C SER A 285 -7.76 19.23 -7.48
N GLN A 286 -7.52 20.26 -6.67
CA GLN A 286 -7.34 21.66 -7.06
C GLN A 286 -5.98 22.12 -6.51
N PRO A 287 -5.41 23.23 -6.99
CA PRO A 287 -4.07 23.67 -6.56
C PRO A 287 -3.92 23.81 -5.05
N GLU A 288 -4.96 24.25 -4.33
CA GLU A 288 -4.97 24.34 -2.86
C GLU A 288 -4.83 22.99 -2.16
N HIS A 289 -5.37 21.91 -2.74
CA HIS A 289 -5.22 20.56 -2.22
C HIS A 289 -3.76 20.10 -2.36
N VAL A 290 -3.16 20.36 -3.52
CA VAL A 290 -1.74 20.04 -3.78
C VAL A 290 -0.82 20.81 -2.84
N ASN A 291 -1.08 22.10 -2.66
CA ASN A 291 -0.29 22.95 -1.76
C ASN A 291 -0.41 22.53 -0.28
N GLU A 292 -1.58 22.05 0.14
CA GLU A 292 -1.76 21.50 1.49
C GLU A 292 -0.88 20.27 1.72
N VAL A 293 -0.78 19.36 0.73
CA VAL A 293 0.09 18.18 0.85
C VAL A 293 1.56 18.57 0.80
N LEU A 294 1.95 19.47 -0.10
CA LEU A 294 3.33 19.99 -0.21
C LEU A 294 3.78 20.72 1.07
N ARG A 295 2.85 21.30 1.83
CA ARG A 295 3.15 21.94 3.11
C ARG A 295 3.87 20.99 4.07
N LYS A 296 3.45 19.72 4.14
CA LYS A 296 4.11 18.70 4.98
C LYS A 296 5.55 18.45 4.57
N LEU A 297 5.85 18.53 3.28
CA LEU A 297 7.19 18.34 2.75
C LEU A 297 8.08 19.58 2.92
N LYS A 298 7.47 20.77 3.04
CA LYS A 298 8.17 22.06 3.19
C LYS A 298 8.39 22.46 4.65
N GLU A 299 7.43 22.20 5.51
CA GLU A 299 7.42 22.57 6.94
C GLU A 299 7.61 21.31 7.79
N ASN A 300 8.83 21.08 8.31
CA ASN A 300 9.16 19.87 9.08
C ASN A 300 8.23 19.64 10.28
N ASP A 301 7.85 20.71 10.99
CA ASP A 301 7.02 20.64 12.20
C ASP A 301 5.53 20.43 11.87
N TYR A 302 5.11 20.61 10.61
CA TYR A 302 3.72 20.43 10.23
C TYR A 302 3.30 18.96 10.40
N LEU A 303 2.23 18.72 11.15
CA LEU A 303 1.72 17.38 11.49
C LEU A 303 2.73 16.47 12.19
N GLN A 304 3.79 17.03 12.79
CA GLN A 304 4.83 16.23 13.45
C GLN A 304 4.27 15.35 14.57
N GLU A 305 3.24 15.80 15.29
CA GLU A 305 2.56 15.02 16.34
C GLU A 305 1.86 13.74 15.82
N TYR A 306 1.65 13.63 14.51
CA TYR A 306 1.02 12.48 13.86
C TYR A 306 2.00 11.57 13.11
N GLU A 307 3.30 11.80 13.23
CA GLU A 307 4.28 10.87 12.69
C GLU A 307 4.17 9.51 13.41
N PRO A 308 4.34 8.38 12.71
CA PRO A 308 4.13 7.05 13.30
C PRO A 308 4.90 6.80 14.61
N TRP A 309 6.14 7.29 14.72
CA TRP A 309 6.97 7.14 15.93
C TRP A 309 6.54 8.04 17.10
N ASN A 310 5.62 8.98 16.91
CA ASN A 310 5.07 9.84 17.95
C ASN A 310 3.68 9.35 18.43
N LEU A 311 3.12 8.30 17.83
CA LEU A 311 1.83 7.72 18.22
C LEU A 311 2.04 6.61 19.26
N GLU A 312 1.28 6.65 20.36
CA GLU A 312 1.40 5.65 21.44
C GLU A 312 0.32 4.55 21.38
N ASP A 313 -0.94 4.93 21.13
CA ASP A 313 -2.12 4.05 21.26
C ASP A 313 -2.89 3.83 19.95
N VAL A 314 -2.31 4.22 18.81
CA VAL A 314 -2.94 4.11 17.50
C VAL A 314 -1.86 3.99 16.44
N ASN A 315 -2.07 3.15 15.43
CA ASN A 315 -1.19 3.13 14.28
C ASN A 315 -1.72 4.07 13.18
N PHE A 316 -0.85 4.61 12.33
CA PHE A 316 -1.30 5.23 11.10
C PHE A 316 -0.71 4.45 9.93
N GLU A 317 -1.30 3.29 9.63
CA GLU A 317 -0.79 2.34 8.63
C GLU A 317 -0.58 2.96 7.24
N PHE A 318 -1.42 3.92 6.85
CA PHE A 318 -1.21 4.67 5.62
C PHE A 318 0.05 5.55 5.66
N ALA A 319 0.52 5.98 6.82
CA ALA A 319 1.72 6.80 6.94
C ALA A 319 3.00 5.98 7.17
N ASP A 320 3.03 4.70 6.82
CA ASP A 320 4.26 3.88 6.90
C ASP A 320 5.17 4.15 5.68
N PRO A 321 6.46 4.51 5.86
CA PRO A 321 7.16 4.70 7.13
C PRO A 321 7.00 6.09 7.77
N ASP A 322 6.58 7.09 7.00
CA ASP A 322 6.31 8.45 7.49
C ASP A 322 5.28 9.21 6.64
N LEU A 323 4.79 10.34 7.19
CA LEU A 323 3.85 11.22 6.48
C LEU A 323 4.44 11.86 5.22
N ALA A 324 5.76 12.05 5.17
CA ALA A 324 6.45 12.60 4.00
C ALA A 324 6.43 11.62 2.81
N SER A 325 6.59 10.33 3.07
CA SER A 325 6.48 9.25 2.10
C SER A 325 5.05 9.18 1.57
N LEU A 326 4.05 9.26 2.46
CA LEU A 326 2.64 9.32 2.05
C LEU A 326 2.34 10.54 1.16
N ALA A 327 2.73 11.75 1.60
CA ALA A 327 2.59 12.97 0.79
C ALA A 327 3.19 12.77 -0.60
N THR A 328 4.44 12.32 -0.66
CA THR A 328 5.19 12.19 -1.91
C THR A 328 4.57 11.15 -2.84
N MET A 329 4.13 10.00 -2.31
CA MET A 329 3.45 8.97 -3.08
C MET A 329 2.12 9.45 -3.66
N SER A 330 1.34 10.22 -2.91
CA SER A 330 0.08 10.78 -3.40
C SER A 330 0.29 11.72 -4.60
N LEU A 331 1.40 12.44 -4.63
CA LEU A 331 1.75 13.42 -5.67
C LEU A 331 2.35 12.80 -6.94
N ARG A 332 2.69 11.49 -6.93
CA ARG A 332 3.44 10.85 -8.03
C ARG A 332 2.78 10.97 -9.41
N ASN A 333 1.45 11.06 -9.44
CA ASN A 333 0.69 11.13 -10.69
C ASN A 333 0.19 12.52 -11.04
N LEU A 334 0.70 13.58 -10.38
CA LEU A 334 0.38 14.95 -10.74
C LEU A 334 0.65 15.22 -12.23
N THR A 335 -0.16 16.12 -12.77
CA THR A 335 -0.06 16.64 -14.14
C THR A 335 -0.06 18.16 -14.06
N ARG A 336 0.45 18.82 -15.09
CA ARG A 336 0.50 20.29 -15.13
C ARG A 336 -0.88 20.95 -14.95
N ALA A 337 -1.95 20.28 -15.37
CA ALA A 337 -3.31 20.78 -15.25
C ALA A 337 -3.80 20.87 -13.79
N ASN A 338 -3.35 19.95 -12.92
CA ASN A 338 -3.79 19.89 -11.52
C ASN A 338 -2.73 20.40 -10.52
N SER A 339 -1.53 20.77 -11.01
CA SER A 339 -0.42 21.29 -10.20
C SER A 339 -0.11 22.76 -10.44
N GLN A 340 -0.97 23.52 -11.13
CA GLN A 340 -0.64 24.87 -11.59
C GLN A 340 -0.18 25.77 -10.42
N GLY A 341 1.09 26.17 -10.43
CA GLY A 341 1.71 27.01 -9.40
C GLY A 341 2.44 26.25 -8.29
N SER A 342 2.38 24.92 -8.29
CA SER A 342 3.07 24.06 -7.32
C SER A 342 4.47 23.60 -7.77
N GLU A 343 4.83 23.84 -9.04
CA GLU A 343 6.12 23.42 -9.62
C GLU A 343 7.30 24.02 -8.85
N MET A 344 7.24 25.32 -8.57
CA MET A 344 8.28 26.01 -7.81
C MET A 344 8.37 25.53 -6.37
N VAL A 345 7.24 25.17 -5.74
CA VAL A 345 7.25 24.61 -4.37
C VAL A 345 7.97 23.26 -4.36
N ILE A 346 7.75 22.41 -5.36
CA ILE A 346 8.47 21.13 -5.51
C ILE A 346 9.97 21.38 -5.70
N ILE A 347 10.34 22.32 -6.57
CA ILE A 347 11.74 22.72 -6.81
C ILE A 347 12.41 23.19 -5.50
N GLU A 348 11.70 23.96 -4.66
CA GLU A 348 12.20 24.44 -3.37
C GLU A 348 12.43 23.31 -2.35
N ILE A 349 11.64 22.23 -2.39
CA ILE A 349 11.71 21.12 -1.45
C ILE A 349 12.85 20.15 -1.77
N ILE A 350 13.12 19.88 -3.06
CA ILE A 350 14.09 18.87 -3.54
C ILE A 350 15.47 18.94 -2.84
N PRO A 351 16.09 20.11 -2.61
CA PRO A 351 17.41 20.16 -1.96
C PRO A 351 17.39 19.69 -0.50
N ALA A 352 16.26 19.84 0.19
CA ALA A 352 16.09 19.48 1.59
C ALA A 352 15.59 18.05 1.79
N SER A 353 14.99 17.43 0.76
CA SER A 353 14.49 16.05 0.83
C SER A 353 15.61 15.02 0.92
N ARG A 354 15.30 13.82 1.41
CA ARG A 354 16.25 12.71 1.58
C ARG A 354 15.65 11.40 1.11
N GLY A 355 16.51 10.43 0.78
CA GLY A 355 16.09 9.04 0.55
C GLY A 355 15.18 8.88 -0.66
N GLU A 356 14.13 8.07 -0.54
CA GLU A 356 13.18 7.78 -1.61
C GLU A 356 12.34 9.01 -1.98
N THR A 357 12.00 9.87 -1.00
CA THR A 357 11.30 11.13 -1.23
C THR A 357 11.98 11.99 -2.29
N THR A 358 13.31 12.10 -2.24
CA THR A 358 14.08 12.85 -3.26
C THR A 358 13.93 12.25 -4.66
N LEU A 359 13.94 10.93 -4.78
CA LEU A 359 13.83 10.25 -6.08
C LEU A 359 12.48 10.57 -6.74
N VAL A 360 11.41 10.50 -5.95
CA VAL A 360 10.05 10.68 -6.45
C VAL A 360 9.76 12.16 -6.71
N LEU A 361 10.22 13.08 -5.86
CA LEU A 361 10.09 14.52 -6.13
C LEU A 361 10.88 14.94 -7.36
N ALA A 362 12.05 14.35 -7.62
CA ALA A 362 12.78 14.57 -8.87
C ALA A 362 11.98 14.07 -10.09
N GLU A 363 11.40 12.87 -10.03
CA GLU A 363 10.53 12.33 -11.09
C GLU A 363 9.32 13.24 -11.35
N ILE A 364 8.62 13.68 -10.29
CA ILE A 364 7.47 14.60 -10.39
C ILE A 364 7.91 15.94 -10.98
N GLY A 365 8.97 16.55 -10.45
CA GLY A 365 9.47 17.84 -10.91
C GLY A 365 9.83 17.81 -12.39
N LEU A 366 10.56 16.77 -12.84
CA LEU A 366 10.89 16.58 -14.24
C LEU A 366 9.64 16.45 -15.11
N LYS A 367 8.67 15.64 -14.69
CA LYS A 367 7.40 15.47 -15.39
C LYS A 367 6.61 16.77 -15.55
N LEU A 368 6.53 17.58 -14.50
CA LEU A 368 5.78 18.84 -14.53
C LEU A 368 6.47 19.94 -15.34
N VAL A 369 7.80 20.01 -15.27
CA VAL A 369 8.59 21.11 -15.86
C VAL A 369 9.04 20.82 -17.30
N PHE A 370 9.32 19.55 -17.63
CA PHE A 370 9.72 19.16 -18.98
C PHE A 370 8.59 18.59 -19.83
N GLU A 371 7.51 18.07 -19.20
CA GLU A 371 6.36 17.39 -19.82
C GLU A 371 6.70 16.09 -20.56
N THR A 372 7.69 16.13 -21.45
CA THR A 372 8.22 14.99 -22.21
C THR A 372 9.75 14.98 -22.17
N PRO A 373 10.39 13.79 -22.14
CA PRO A 373 11.83 13.69 -22.27
C PRO A 373 12.35 14.37 -23.54
N ALA A 374 13.47 15.08 -23.44
CA ALA A 374 14.08 15.72 -24.60
C ALA A 374 14.59 14.66 -25.60
N SER A 375 14.31 14.88 -26.89
CA SER A 375 14.79 14.02 -27.97
C SER A 375 16.27 14.25 -28.31
N GLU A 376 16.81 15.41 -27.93
CA GLU A 376 18.19 15.82 -28.14
C GLU A 376 18.83 16.26 -26.82
N PRO A 377 20.18 16.19 -26.70
CA PRO A 377 20.87 16.68 -25.51
C PRO A 377 20.59 18.15 -25.25
N LEU A 378 20.18 18.47 -24.01
CA LEU A 378 19.89 19.83 -23.58
C LEU A 378 21.14 20.71 -23.58
N THR A 379 20.99 21.97 -23.99
CA THR A 379 22.04 23.00 -23.95
C THR A 379 21.69 24.12 -22.95
N PRO A 380 22.67 24.81 -22.36
CA PRO A 380 22.42 25.89 -21.40
C PRO A 380 21.51 27.02 -21.94
N GLU A 381 21.62 27.32 -23.23
CA GLU A 381 20.84 28.37 -23.90
C GLU A 381 19.39 27.93 -24.20
N GLY A 382 19.16 26.61 -24.32
CA GLY A 382 17.85 26.04 -24.63
C GLY A 382 16.91 25.87 -23.43
N LEU A 383 17.42 26.05 -22.21
CA LEU A 383 16.63 25.87 -20.99
C LEU A 383 15.78 27.09 -20.66
N ILE A 384 14.48 26.87 -20.50
CA ILE A 384 13.55 27.87 -19.93
C ILE A 384 13.82 28.05 -18.42
N HIS A 385 13.22 29.09 -17.83
CA HIS A 385 13.45 29.46 -16.43
C HIS A 385 13.19 28.29 -15.45
N ASP A 386 12.01 27.68 -15.51
CA ASP A 386 11.62 26.62 -14.56
C ASP A 386 12.50 25.37 -14.71
N GLN A 387 12.88 25.00 -15.94
CA GLN A 387 13.82 23.89 -16.21
C GLN A 387 15.18 24.17 -15.58
N ARG A 388 15.68 25.41 -15.69
CA ARG A 388 16.94 25.82 -15.10
C ARG A 388 16.89 25.78 -13.58
N GLU A 389 15.81 26.27 -12.97
CA GLU A 389 15.65 26.24 -11.51
C GLU A 389 15.50 24.81 -10.98
N LEU A 390 14.77 23.93 -11.67
CA LEU A 390 14.69 22.52 -11.31
C LEU A 390 16.07 21.85 -11.37
N ILE A 391 16.84 22.06 -12.45
CA ILE A 391 18.18 21.49 -12.55
C ILE A 391 19.08 22.01 -11.42
N ARG A 392 19.03 23.31 -11.09
CA ARG A 392 19.75 23.89 -9.94
C ARG A 392 19.33 23.31 -8.60
N ALA A 393 18.06 22.93 -8.43
CA ALA A 393 17.64 22.22 -7.23
C ALA A 393 18.25 20.81 -7.18
N LEU A 394 18.26 20.10 -8.32
CA LEU A 394 18.86 18.76 -8.44
C LEU A 394 20.39 18.77 -8.20
N THR A 395 21.11 19.85 -8.54
CA THR A 395 22.56 19.96 -8.22
C THR A 395 22.84 20.09 -6.73
N LYS A 396 21.82 20.48 -5.92
CA LYS A 396 21.93 20.66 -4.47
C LYS A 396 21.47 19.44 -3.66
N VAL A 397 20.97 18.40 -4.32
CA VAL A 397 20.66 17.12 -3.69
C VAL A 397 21.92 16.53 -3.05
N ASP A 398 21.77 15.89 -1.90
CA ASP A 398 22.89 15.36 -1.14
C ASP A 398 23.65 14.26 -1.91
N SER A 399 24.92 14.06 -1.52
CA SER A 399 25.81 13.12 -2.18
C SER A 399 25.36 11.65 -2.04
N PHE A 400 24.57 11.33 -1.00
CA PHE A 400 24.07 9.98 -0.80
C PHE A 400 23.04 9.63 -1.88
N ASN A 401 22.06 10.50 -2.14
CA ASN A 401 21.12 10.30 -3.27
C ASN A 401 21.84 10.23 -4.63
N TRP A 402 22.89 11.02 -4.86
CA TRP A 402 23.72 10.95 -6.07
C TRP A 402 24.48 9.62 -6.26
N SER A 403 24.64 8.83 -5.20
CA SER A 403 25.28 7.51 -5.27
C SER A 403 24.34 6.38 -5.74
N PHE A 404 23.02 6.61 -5.77
CA PHE A 404 22.05 5.59 -6.17
C PHE A 404 21.86 5.51 -7.68
N ALA A 405 21.93 4.30 -8.23
CA ALA A 405 21.64 4.03 -9.63
C ALA A 405 20.23 4.49 -10.06
N ASN A 406 19.24 4.43 -9.15
CA ASN A 406 17.88 4.88 -9.41
C ASN A 406 17.82 6.37 -9.74
N PHE A 407 18.52 7.21 -8.97
CA PHE A 407 18.56 8.65 -9.22
C PHE A 407 19.21 8.96 -10.59
N LEU A 408 20.32 8.29 -10.89
CA LEU A 408 20.99 8.43 -12.18
C LEU A 408 20.09 7.94 -13.34
N SER A 409 19.34 6.85 -13.12
CA SER A 409 18.37 6.33 -14.08
C SER A 409 17.27 7.36 -14.37
N ILE A 410 16.73 8.02 -13.35
CA ILE A 410 15.75 9.10 -13.49
C ILE A 410 16.33 10.21 -14.37
N LEU A 411 17.51 10.75 -14.03
CA LEU A 411 18.14 11.82 -14.83
C LEU A 411 18.36 11.39 -16.29
N SER A 412 18.89 10.19 -16.50
CA SER A 412 19.16 9.67 -17.84
C SER A 412 17.89 9.46 -18.67
N GLY A 413 16.79 9.03 -18.04
CA GLY A 413 15.48 8.87 -18.69
C GLY A 413 14.89 10.19 -19.19
N TRP A 414 15.34 11.31 -18.64
CA TRP A 414 14.97 12.67 -19.04
C TRP A 414 16.05 13.37 -19.87
N ALA A 415 17.01 12.62 -20.43
CA ALA A 415 18.14 13.12 -21.21
C ALA A 415 19.03 14.14 -20.46
N LEU A 416 19.03 14.09 -19.13
CA LEU A 416 19.90 14.92 -18.29
C LEU A 416 21.25 14.23 -18.01
N PRO A 417 22.34 15.01 -17.82
CA PRO A 417 23.62 14.45 -17.43
C PRO A 417 23.57 13.70 -16.09
N THR A 418 24.13 12.49 -16.06
CA THR A 418 24.24 11.65 -14.84
C THR A 418 25.50 11.92 -14.02
N SER A 419 26.17 13.05 -14.26
CA SER A 419 27.32 13.52 -13.50
C SER A 419 27.00 14.89 -12.93
N LEU A 420 27.18 15.05 -11.61
CA LEU A 420 26.93 16.31 -10.92
C LEU A 420 27.67 17.49 -11.58
N GLN A 421 28.93 17.30 -11.97
CA GLN A 421 29.71 18.34 -12.66
C GLN A 421 29.11 18.74 -14.00
N LYS A 422 28.67 17.76 -14.81
CA LYS A 422 28.03 18.03 -16.09
C LYS A 422 26.65 18.68 -15.93
N LEU A 423 25.90 18.29 -14.89
CA LEU A 423 24.61 18.88 -14.57
C LEU A 423 24.74 20.34 -14.11
N LYS A 424 25.75 20.64 -13.28
CA LYS A 424 26.12 22.02 -12.90
C LYS A 424 26.50 22.88 -14.11
N ALA A 425 27.35 22.35 -14.99
CA ALA A 425 27.76 23.06 -16.20
C ALA A 425 26.56 23.43 -17.10
N LEU A 426 25.53 22.57 -17.14
CA LEU A 426 24.30 22.81 -17.91
C LEU A 426 23.52 24.05 -17.44
N VAL A 427 23.63 24.43 -16.16
CA VAL A 427 22.97 25.61 -15.57
C VAL A 427 23.93 26.76 -15.26
N GLY A 428 25.18 26.66 -15.72
CA GLY A 428 26.22 27.67 -15.51
C GLY A 428 26.76 27.73 -14.08
N GLU A 429 26.71 26.62 -13.34
CA GLU A 429 27.36 26.47 -12.03
C GLU A 429 28.73 25.81 -12.19
N GLU A 430 29.69 26.21 -11.35
CA GLU A 430 31.04 25.59 -11.27
C GLU A 430 31.07 24.31 -10.43
#